data_AF-A0A4V2S038-F1
#
_entry.id   AF-A0A4V2S038-F1
#
_cell.length_a   1.000
_cell.length_b   1.000
_cell.length_c   1.000
_cell.angle_alpha   90.00
_cell.angle_beta   90.00
_cell.angle_gamma   90.00
#
_symmetry.space_group_name_H-M   'P 1'
#
loop_
_entity.id
_entity.type
_entity.pdbx_description
1 polymer ?
#
loop_
_entity_poly.entity_id
_entity_poly.type
_entity_poly.pdbx_seq_one_letter_code
_entity_poly.pdbx_strand_id
1 'polypeptide(L)'
;MTNTAAPRGLAARWPTALALVTIAGALVLIIGTDREAEFFGPAVATMAGIYLMAYAIGRPWTAWVAFAVLSVVASVFHTLAVAEVWSVEPGIGMAAVLVVLWLWVVARRRFTESTFSLETAGMVFFGAITVLVVATESTTAIVLAGLGWLCHGAWDAYHFRVNKIVNRPWSEYCGVIDLAVGTSLLIAAAA
;
A
#
# COMPACT_ATOMS: atom_id res chain seq x y z
N MET A 1 1.79 -37.89 -14.32
CA MET A 1 1.20 -36.55 -14.54
C MET A 1 0.00 -36.43 -13.60
N THR A 2 0.20 -35.93 -12.39
CA THR A 2 -0.89 -35.72 -11.43
C THR A 2 -1.43 -34.31 -11.62
N ASN A 3 -2.60 -34.24 -12.25
CA ASN A 3 -3.35 -33.02 -12.46
C ASN A 3 -4.01 -32.65 -11.11
N THR A 4 -3.31 -31.90 -10.25
CA THR A 4 -3.93 -31.33 -9.05
C THR A 4 -4.82 -30.18 -9.49
N ALA A 5 -6.11 -30.47 -9.68
CA ALA A 5 -7.11 -29.44 -9.89
C ALA A 5 -7.02 -28.45 -8.71
N ALA A 6 -6.61 -27.21 -9.00
CA ALA A 6 -6.61 -26.14 -8.01
C ALA A 6 -8.01 -26.02 -7.40
N PRO A 7 -8.14 -25.85 -6.08
CA PRO A 7 -9.44 -25.81 -5.43
C PRO A 7 -10.32 -24.73 -6.08
N ARG A 8 -11.43 -25.16 -6.70
CA ARG A 8 -12.46 -24.27 -7.25
C ARG A 8 -13.56 -24.14 -6.19
N GLY A 9 -13.61 -22.99 -5.52
CA GLY A 9 -14.61 -22.71 -4.48
C GLY A 9 -14.24 -21.50 -3.61
N LEU A 10 -15.12 -21.12 -2.68
CA LEU A 10 -14.91 -19.97 -1.78
C LEU A 10 -13.60 -20.05 -0.96
N ALA A 11 -13.12 -21.27 -0.66
CA ALA A 11 -11.85 -21.48 0.03
C ALA A 11 -10.62 -20.94 -0.76
N ALA A 12 -10.72 -20.85 -2.09
CA ALA A 12 -9.68 -20.23 -2.92
C ALA A 12 -9.72 -18.69 -2.91
N ARG A 13 -10.78 -18.09 -2.34
CA ARG A 13 -10.98 -16.64 -2.20
C ARG A 13 -10.66 -16.13 -0.80
N TRP A 14 -9.87 -16.87 -0.02
CA TRP A 14 -9.40 -16.42 1.29
C TRP A 14 -8.76 -15.02 1.28
N PRO A 15 -8.03 -14.57 0.22
CA PRO A 15 -7.47 -13.22 0.22
C PRO A 15 -8.57 -12.16 0.13
N THR A 16 -9.60 -12.40 -0.68
CA THR A 16 -10.79 -11.54 -0.75
C THR A 16 -11.53 -11.53 0.60
N ALA A 17 -11.71 -12.68 1.24
CA ALA A 17 -12.37 -12.74 2.56
C ALA A 17 -11.58 -11.95 3.62
N LEU A 18 -10.25 -12.04 3.62
CA LEU A 18 -9.40 -11.24 4.48
C LEU A 18 -9.50 -9.74 4.15
N ALA A 19 -9.56 -9.38 2.87
CA ALA A 19 -9.73 -8.00 2.41
C ALA A 19 -11.03 -7.39 2.95
N LEU A 20 -12.13 -8.14 2.97
CA LEU A 20 -13.40 -7.67 3.52
C LEU A 20 -13.31 -7.29 5.01
N VAL A 21 -12.51 -8.02 5.80
CA VAL A 21 -12.26 -7.68 7.20
C VAL A 21 -11.48 -6.37 7.31
N THR A 22 -10.44 -6.19 6.49
CA THR A 22 -9.66 -4.95 6.45
C THR A 22 -10.49 -3.76 5.98
N ILE A 23 -11.35 -3.96 4.96
CA ILE A 23 -12.29 -2.93 4.47
C ILE A 23 -13.24 -2.51 5.58
N ALA A 24 -13.83 -3.45 6.32
CA ALA A 24 -14.73 -3.12 7.42
C ALA A 24 -14.05 -2.20 8.46
N GLY A 25 -12.80 -2.50 8.83
CA GLY A 25 -12.02 -1.65 9.72
C GLY A 25 -11.73 -0.27 9.13
N ALA A 26 -11.34 -0.21 7.86
CA ALA A 26 -11.08 1.05 7.16
C ALA A 26 -12.34 1.93 7.07
N LEU A 27 -13.50 1.35 6.76
CA LEU A 27 -14.77 2.07 6.69
C LEU A 27 -15.18 2.63 8.06
N VAL A 28 -14.93 1.90 9.15
CA VAL A 28 -15.16 2.43 10.51
C VAL A 28 -14.30 3.68 10.77
N LEU A 29 -13.06 3.70 10.31
CA LEU A 29 -12.20 4.88 10.44
C LEU A 29 -12.68 6.04 9.54
N ILE A 30 -13.04 5.77 8.28
CA ILE A 30 -13.53 6.80 7.36
C ILE A 30 -14.83 7.43 7.85
N ILE A 31 -15.77 6.63 8.35
CA ILE A 31 -17.08 7.13 8.79
C ILE A 31 -17.01 7.72 10.20
N GLY A 32 -16.15 7.18 11.06
CA GLY A 32 -16.08 7.51 12.48
C GLY A 32 -15.05 8.58 12.82
N THR A 33 -14.23 9.03 11.86
CA THR A 33 -13.17 10.01 12.10
C THR A 33 -13.06 11.00 10.95
N ASP A 34 -12.86 12.28 11.26
CA ASP A 34 -12.54 13.33 10.27
C ASP A 34 -11.02 13.42 10.01
N ARG A 35 -10.35 12.27 9.91
CA ARG A 35 -8.87 12.13 9.84
C ARG A 35 -8.43 11.25 8.67
N GLU A 36 -9.20 11.25 7.59
CA GLU A 36 -9.01 10.31 6.48
C GLU A 36 -7.69 10.56 5.76
N ALA A 37 -7.38 11.82 5.41
CA ALA A 37 -6.11 12.14 4.77
C ALA A 37 -4.90 11.73 5.64
N GLU A 38 -5.02 11.88 6.96
CA GLU A 38 -3.97 11.53 7.89
C GLU A 38 -3.73 10.02 7.93
N PHE A 39 -4.77 9.19 8.06
CA PHE A 39 -4.60 7.74 8.14
C PHE A 39 -4.28 7.10 6.77
N PHE A 40 -4.93 7.57 5.71
CA PHE A 40 -4.90 6.91 4.40
C PHE A 40 -3.86 7.49 3.44
N GLY A 41 -3.35 8.71 3.69
CA GLY A 41 -2.24 9.30 2.93
C GLY A 41 -0.93 8.50 3.05
N PRO A 42 -0.39 8.28 4.26
CA PRO A 42 0.84 7.51 4.49
C PRO A 42 0.72 6.07 3.99
N ALA A 43 -0.50 5.50 4.00
CA ALA A 43 -0.75 4.15 3.52
C ALA A 43 -0.42 3.97 2.03
N VAL A 44 -0.53 5.02 1.20
CA VAL A 44 -0.11 4.99 -0.21
C VAL A 44 1.38 4.64 -0.33
N ALA A 45 2.23 5.27 0.47
CA ALA A 45 3.65 4.93 0.54
C ALA A 45 3.89 3.56 1.18
N THR A 46 3.13 3.18 2.21
CA THR A 46 3.21 1.85 2.82
C THR A 46 3.00 0.74 1.79
N MET A 47 1.97 0.86 0.95
CA MET A 47 1.65 -0.13 -0.07
C MET A 47 2.76 -0.28 -1.10
N ALA A 48 3.28 0.83 -1.65
CA ALA A 48 4.45 0.80 -2.52
C ALA A 48 5.70 0.21 -1.83
N GLY A 49 5.87 0.47 -0.53
CA GLY A 49 6.97 -0.06 0.27
C GLY A 49 6.91 -1.58 0.41
N ILE A 50 5.72 -2.16 0.48
CA ILE A 50 5.52 -3.62 0.53
C ILE A 50 6.09 -4.28 -0.73
N TYR A 51 5.83 -3.68 -1.90
CA TYR A 51 6.36 -4.11 -3.18
C TYR A 51 7.89 -4.00 -3.22
N LEU A 52 8.46 -2.85 -2.85
CA LEU A 52 9.91 -2.67 -2.80
C LEU A 52 10.61 -3.65 -1.85
N MET A 53 10.02 -3.91 -0.68
CA MET A 53 10.58 -4.85 0.29
C MET A 53 10.53 -6.29 -0.24
N ALA A 54 9.40 -6.72 -0.81
CA ALA A 54 9.29 -8.02 -1.45
C ALA A 54 10.27 -8.17 -2.63
N TYR A 55 10.43 -7.11 -3.42
CA TYR A 55 11.37 -7.03 -4.51
C TYR A 55 12.84 -7.13 -4.07
N ALA A 56 13.23 -6.37 -3.03
CA ALA A 56 14.58 -6.42 -2.46
C ALA A 56 14.92 -7.85 -2.00
N ILE A 57 13.98 -8.49 -1.30
CA ILE A 57 14.12 -9.86 -0.80
C ILE A 57 14.16 -10.87 -1.97
N GLY A 58 13.37 -10.64 -3.01
CA GLY A 58 13.24 -11.51 -4.19
C GLY A 58 12.39 -12.76 -3.93
N ARG A 59 11.46 -12.69 -2.97
CA ARG A 59 10.52 -13.78 -2.66
C ARG A 59 9.09 -13.24 -2.65
N PRO A 60 8.23 -13.59 -3.61
CA PRO A 60 6.93 -12.94 -3.76
C PRO A 60 5.99 -13.03 -2.55
N TRP A 61 6.13 -14.08 -1.73
CA TRP A 61 5.30 -14.25 -0.54
C TRP A 61 5.69 -13.28 0.59
N THR A 62 6.88 -12.68 0.58
CA THR A 62 7.32 -11.80 1.67
C THR A 62 6.61 -10.46 1.69
N ALA A 63 5.73 -10.20 0.71
CA ALA A 63 4.79 -9.07 0.75
C ALA A 63 3.91 -9.10 2.02
N TRP A 64 3.49 -10.30 2.46
CA TRP A 64 2.73 -10.45 3.72
C TRP A 64 3.54 -10.08 4.96
N VAL A 65 4.85 -10.35 4.96
CA VAL A 65 5.75 -9.95 6.05
C VAL A 65 5.99 -8.44 5.99
N ALA A 66 6.24 -7.91 4.79
CA ALA A 66 6.43 -6.49 4.57
C ALA A 66 5.20 -5.69 4.99
N PHE A 67 3.99 -6.21 4.75
CA PHE A 67 2.75 -5.62 5.24
C PHE A 67 2.72 -5.47 6.75
N ALA A 68 3.00 -6.55 7.49
CA ALA A 68 3.03 -6.50 8.94
C ALA A 68 4.09 -5.51 9.44
N VAL A 69 5.32 -5.58 8.89
CA VAL A 69 6.42 -4.71 9.29
C VAL A 69 6.13 -3.24 9.00
N LEU A 70 5.71 -2.92 7.77
CA LEU A 70 5.49 -1.54 7.36
C LEU A 70 4.22 -0.94 7.96
N SER A 71 3.21 -1.75 8.26
CA SER A 71 2.06 -1.30 9.06
C SER A 71 2.50 -0.92 10.47
N VAL A 72 3.36 -1.72 11.11
CA VAL A 72 3.94 -1.36 12.43
C VAL A 72 4.74 -0.06 12.34
N VAL A 73 5.56 0.11 11.30
CA VAL A 73 6.33 1.36 11.10
C VAL A 73 5.39 2.56 10.92
N ALA A 74 4.36 2.44 10.10
CA ALA A 74 3.35 3.49 9.94
C ALA A 74 2.63 3.80 11.26
N SER A 75 2.20 2.78 12.01
CA SER A 75 1.57 2.96 13.33
C SER A 75 2.51 3.64 14.34
N VAL A 76 3.81 3.34 14.29
CA VAL A 76 4.82 4.02 15.12
C VAL A 76 4.89 5.50 14.76
N PHE A 77 4.94 5.86 13.48
CA PHE A 77 4.92 7.27 13.08
C PHE A 77 3.65 8.00 13.56
N HIS A 78 2.47 7.39 13.40
CA HIS A 78 1.23 7.97 13.93
C HIS A 78 1.27 8.13 15.46
N THR A 79 1.76 7.12 16.18
CA THR A 79 1.83 7.16 17.64
C THR A 79 2.79 8.26 18.12
N LEU A 80 3.93 8.42 17.46
CA LEU A 80 4.92 9.45 17.78
C LEU A 80 4.40 10.86 17.49
N ALA A 81 3.65 11.03 16.39
CA ALA A 81 3.00 12.29 16.05
C ALA A 81 1.92 12.66 17.08
N VAL A 82 1.04 11.72 17.43
CA VAL A 82 -0.03 11.94 18.43
C VAL A 82 0.54 12.21 19.84
N ALA A 83 1.67 11.57 20.19
CA ALA A 83 2.34 11.81 21.46
C ALA A 83 3.18 13.10 21.48
N GLU A 84 3.21 13.86 20.37
CA GLU A 84 4.02 15.08 20.20
C GLU A 84 5.53 14.87 20.49
N VAL A 85 6.01 13.62 20.38
CA VAL A 85 7.41 13.24 20.62
C VAL A 85 8.28 13.55 19.40
N TRP A 86 7.67 13.59 18.21
CA TRP A 86 8.35 13.83 16.95
C TRP A 86 7.50 14.73 16.06
N SER A 87 8.10 15.80 15.51
CA SER A 87 7.50 16.75 14.57
C SER A 87 7.41 16.30 13.10
N VAL A 88 7.78 15.06 12.76
CA VAL A 88 7.73 14.59 11.37
C VAL A 88 6.37 13.99 11.10
N GLU A 89 5.69 14.55 10.12
CA GLU A 89 4.41 14.05 9.62
C GLU A 89 4.52 12.58 9.18
N PRO A 90 3.56 11.70 9.56
CA PRO A 90 3.63 10.27 9.24
C PRO A 90 3.81 9.98 7.75
N GLY A 91 3.19 10.77 6.87
CA GLY A 91 3.33 10.64 5.41
C GLY A 91 4.76 10.90 4.94
N ILE A 92 5.43 11.92 5.51
CA ILE A 92 6.83 12.23 5.22
C ILE A 92 7.75 11.13 5.76
N GLY A 93 7.47 10.62 6.96
CA GLY A 93 8.17 9.48 7.53
C GLY A 93 8.11 8.25 6.61
N MET A 94 6.92 7.91 6.11
CA MET A 94 6.75 6.79 5.18
C MET A 94 7.38 7.03 3.81
N ALA A 95 7.34 8.26 3.29
CA ALA A 95 8.06 8.62 2.06
C ALA A 95 9.59 8.44 2.22
N ALA A 96 10.15 8.80 3.39
CA ALA A 96 11.55 8.55 3.69
C ALA A 96 11.86 7.04 3.77
N VAL A 97 10.96 6.24 4.35
CA VAL A 97 11.09 4.77 4.35
C VAL A 97 11.12 4.20 2.93
N LEU A 98 10.32 4.71 1.99
CA LEU A 98 10.39 4.31 0.59
C LEU A 98 11.79 4.53 -0.01
N VAL A 99 12.40 5.69 0.26
CA VAL A 99 13.77 5.99 -0.18
C VAL A 99 14.76 5.00 0.41
N VAL A 100 14.65 4.69 1.70
CA VAL A 100 15.51 3.69 2.37
C VAL A 100 15.34 2.30 1.75
N LEU A 101 14.11 1.87 1.49
CA LEU A 101 13.83 0.58 0.84
C LEU A 101 14.37 0.54 -0.60
N TRP A 102 14.24 1.62 -1.35
CA TRP A 102 14.79 1.72 -2.70
C TRP A 102 16.33 1.67 -2.70
N LEU A 103 16.98 2.39 -1.77
CA LEU A 103 18.43 2.29 -1.59
C LEU A 103 18.86 0.87 -1.23
N TRP A 104 18.06 0.15 -0.44
CA TRP A 104 18.29 -1.25 -0.14
C TRP A 104 18.14 -2.15 -1.39
N VAL A 105 17.15 -1.92 -2.25
CA VAL A 105 17.00 -2.58 -3.56
C VAL A 105 18.27 -2.38 -4.41
N VAL A 106 18.80 -1.15 -4.46
CA VAL A 106 20.05 -0.81 -5.17
C VAL A 106 21.24 -1.55 -4.56
N ALA A 107 21.38 -1.55 -3.22
CA ALA A 107 22.45 -2.25 -2.51
C ALA A 107 22.41 -3.77 -2.74
N ARG A 108 21.21 -4.33 -2.95
CA ARG A 108 20.99 -5.74 -3.33
C ARG A 108 21.24 -6.02 -4.82
N ARG A 109 21.71 -5.02 -5.58
CA ARG A 109 22.02 -5.08 -7.02
C ARG A 109 20.85 -5.49 -7.90
N ARG A 110 19.61 -5.25 -7.44
CA ARG A 110 18.40 -5.56 -8.21
C ARG A 110 18.23 -4.66 -9.45
N PHE A 111 19.00 -3.57 -9.55
CA PHE A 111 19.01 -2.68 -10.72
C PHE A 111 19.39 -3.34 -12.04
N THR A 112 19.95 -4.56 -12.01
CA THR A 112 20.23 -5.35 -13.22
C THR A 112 19.00 -6.10 -13.76
N GLU A 113 17.90 -6.14 -13.00
CA GLU A 113 16.67 -6.83 -13.39
C GLU A 113 15.75 -5.90 -14.19
N SER A 114 15.01 -6.47 -15.15
CA SER A 114 14.14 -5.68 -16.03
C SER A 114 12.96 -5.02 -15.32
N THR A 115 12.60 -5.45 -14.10
CA THR A 115 11.53 -4.86 -13.30
C THR A 115 11.98 -3.68 -12.46
N PHE A 116 13.29 -3.40 -12.37
CA PHE A 116 13.81 -2.32 -11.51
C PHE A 116 13.24 -0.95 -11.84
N SER A 117 13.18 -0.60 -13.14
CA SER A 117 12.65 0.69 -13.59
C SER A 117 11.17 0.84 -13.26
N LEU A 118 10.41 -0.25 -13.32
CA LEU A 118 9.00 -0.25 -12.94
C LEU A 118 8.88 0.03 -11.43
N GLU A 119 9.53 -0.77 -10.58
CA GLU A 119 9.49 -0.57 -9.13
C GLU A 119 9.97 0.82 -8.69
N THR A 120 10.97 1.37 -9.38
CA THR A 120 11.44 2.75 -9.17
C THR A 120 10.37 3.77 -9.56
N ALA A 121 9.67 3.56 -10.68
CA ALA A 121 8.58 4.44 -11.09
C ALA A 121 7.41 4.39 -10.08
N GLY A 122 7.05 3.20 -9.59
CA GLY A 122 6.06 3.03 -8.53
C GLY A 122 6.47 3.77 -7.26
N MET A 123 7.71 3.58 -6.79
CA MET A 123 8.26 4.29 -5.64
C MET A 123 8.15 5.82 -5.77
N VAL A 124 8.57 6.38 -6.91
CA VAL A 124 8.53 7.82 -7.14
C VAL A 124 7.09 8.32 -7.20
N PHE A 125 6.23 7.63 -7.93
CA PHE A 125 4.83 8.04 -8.13
C PHE A 125 4.04 8.01 -6.81
N PHE A 126 4.05 6.89 -6.08
CA PHE A 126 3.31 6.76 -4.82
C PHE A 126 3.93 7.55 -3.67
N GLY A 127 5.26 7.71 -3.66
CA GLY A 127 5.95 8.61 -2.76
C GLY A 127 5.54 10.07 -2.99
N ALA A 128 5.49 10.52 -4.26
CA ALA A 128 5.06 11.87 -4.60
C ALA A 128 3.59 12.11 -4.22
N ILE A 129 2.68 11.17 -4.46
CA ILE A 129 1.28 11.28 -4.00
C ILE A 129 1.23 11.44 -2.49
N THR A 130 1.94 10.61 -1.73
CA THR A 130 1.98 10.70 -0.26
C THR A 130 2.46 12.09 0.21
N VAL A 131 3.49 12.64 -0.41
CA VAL A 131 3.99 13.98 -0.09
C VAL A 131 2.97 15.06 -0.45
N LEU A 132 2.27 14.93 -1.59
CA LEU A 132 1.23 15.88 -1.99
C LEU A 132 0.02 15.85 -1.05
N VAL A 133 -0.35 14.67 -0.52
CA VAL A 133 -1.41 14.57 0.51
C VAL A 133 -1.02 15.38 1.74
N VAL A 134 0.23 15.29 2.20
CA VAL A 134 0.73 16.09 3.34
C VAL A 134 0.79 17.59 3.01
N ALA A 135 1.10 17.94 1.76
CA ALA A 135 1.28 19.33 1.33
C ALA A 135 -0.03 20.06 0.98
N THR A 136 -1.19 19.41 1.08
CA THR A 136 -2.49 19.97 0.66
C THR A 136 -3.50 19.99 1.81
N GLU A 137 -4.54 20.80 1.64
CA GLU A 137 -5.61 20.96 2.64
C GLU A 137 -6.68 19.86 2.53
N SER A 138 -7.47 19.71 3.60
CA SER A 138 -8.29 18.51 3.93
C SER A 138 -8.99 17.85 2.73
N THR A 139 -9.89 18.52 2.02
CA THR A 139 -10.64 17.90 0.92
C THR A 139 -9.72 17.46 -0.24
N THR A 140 -8.75 18.28 -0.61
CA THR A 140 -7.81 17.94 -1.69
C THR A 140 -6.91 16.77 -1.28
N ALA A 141 -6.47 16.75 -0.02
CA ALA A 141 -5.67 15.68 0.55
C ALA A 141 -6.43 14.34 0.55
N ILE A 142 -7.73 14.34 0.90
CA ILE A 142 -8.58 13.14 0.84
C ILE A 142 -8.75 12.66 -0.61
N VAL A 143 -8.98 13.56 -1.56
CA VAL A 143 -9.07 13.20 -2.99
C VAL A 143 -7.76 12.58 -3.48
N LEU A 144 -6.62 13.19 -3.17
CA LEU A 144 -5.31 12.67 -3.54
C LEU A 144 -5.03 11.31 -2.93
N ALA A 145 -5.39 11.09 -1.66
CA ALA A 145 -5.30 9.80 -1.01
C ALA A 145 -6.19 8.77 -1.75
N GLY A 146 -7.47 9.09 -1.99
CA GLY A 146 -8.40 8.21 -2.71
C GLY A 146 -7.90 7.81 -4.10
N LEU A 147 -7.39 8.77 -4.88
CA LEU A 147 -6.76 8.51 -6.17
C LEU A 147 -5.49 7.67 -6.04
N GLY A 148 -4.65 7.92 -5.03
CA GLY A 148 -3.46 7.13 -4.73
C GLY A 148 -3.78 5.66 -4.50
N TRP A 149 -4.80 5.37 -3.70
CA TRP A 149 -5.29 4.01 -3.47
C TRP A 149 -5.82 3.38 -4.75
N LEU A 150 -6.66 4.06 -5.54
CA LEU A 150 -7.17 3.50 -6.81
C LEU A 150 -6.07 3.25 -7.84
N CYS A 151 -5.07 4.14 -7.94
CA CYS A 151 -3.90 3.93 -8.79
C CYS A 151 -3.07 2.74 -8.31
N HIS A 152 -2.96 2.52 -6.99
CA HIS A 152 -2.33 1.33 -6.45
C HIS A 152 -3.14 0.06 -6.75
N GLY A 153 -4.48 0.12 -6.74
CA GLY A 153 -5.32 -1.00 -7.19
C GLY A 153 -5.06 -1.39 -8.66
N ALA A 154 -4.79 -0.42 -9.53
CA ALA A 154 -4.35 -0.68 -10.90
C ALA A 154 -2.95 -1.30 -10.96
N TRP A 155 -2.04 -0.88 -10.06
CA TRP A 155 -0.72 -1.47 -9.88
C TRP A 155 -0.81 -2.94 -9.44
N ASP A 156 -1.71 -3.25 -8.51
CA ASP A 156 -2.04 -4.60 -8.07
C ASP A 156 -2.60 -5.44 -9.22
N ALA A 157 -3.48 -4.91 -10.07
CA ALA A 157 -4.01 -5.63 -11.22
C ALA A 157 -2.89 -6.05 -12.20
N TYR A 158 -1.92 -5.16 -12.44
CA TYR A 158 -0.72 -5.49 -13.23
C TYR A 158 0.09 -6.59 -12.54
N HIS A 159 0.36 -6.47 -11.24
CA HIS A 159 1.17 -7.43 -10.49
C HIS A 159 0.50 -8.79 -10.29
N PHE A 160 -0.83 -8.82 -10.18
CA PHE A 160 -1.62 -10.03 -10.19
C PHE A 160 -1.47 -10.79 -11.51
N ARG A 161 -1.53 -10.06 -12.64
CA ARG A 161 -1.35 -10.62 -13.97
C ARG A 161 0.05 -11.20 -14.15
N VAL A 162 1.08 -10.41 -13.80
CA VAL A 162 2.48 -10.74 -14.04
C VAL A 162 3.04 -11.75 -13.02
N ASN A 163 2.57 -11.71 -11.76
CA ASN A 163 2.92 -12.64 -10.67
C ASN A 163 4.44 -12.84 -10.50
N LYS A 164 5.18 -11.73 -10.42
CA LYS A 164 6.66 -11.73 -10.28
C LYS A 164 7.16 -11.13 -8.97
N ILE A 165 6.71 -9.92 -8.63
CA ILE A 165 7.24 -9.16 -7.47
C ILE A 165 6.59 -9.60 -6.17
N VAL A 166 5.27 -9.77 -6.22
CA VAL A 166 4.42 -10.26 -5.13
C VAL A 166 3.59 -11.44 -5.63
N ASN A 167 3.11 -12.26 -4.70
CA ASN A 167 2.26 -13.39 -5.07
C ASN A 167 0.83 -12.95 -5.39
N ARG A 168 0.12 -13.70 -6.25
CA ARG A 168 -1.29 -13.42 -6.59
C ARG A 168 -2.22 -13.19 -5.39
N PRO A 169 -2.16 -13.98 -4.30
CA PRO A 169 -2.98 -13.72 -3.12
C PRO A 169 -2.78 -12.31 -2.55
N TRP A 170 -1.54 -11.81 -2.52
CA TRP A 170 -1.25 -10.45 -2.07
C TRP A 170 -1.91 -9.40 -2.96
N SER A 171 -1.71 -9.48 -4.29
CA SER A 171 -2.32 -8.51 -5.21
C SER A 171 -3.84 -8.58 -5.25
N GLU A 172 -4.44 -9.76 -5.05
CA GLU A 172 -5.92 -9.88 -4.90
C GLU A 172 -6.39 -9.20 -3.62
N TYR A 173 -5.72 -9.45 -2.49
CA TYR A 173 -6.05 -8.82 -1.21
C TYR A 173 -5.93 -7.30 -1.27
N CYS A 174 -4.77 -6.78 -1.68
CA CYS A 174 -4.49 -5.35 -1.73
C CYS A 174 -5.42 -4.64 -2.74
N GLY A 175 -5.55 -5.18 -3.96
CA GLY A 175 -6.37 -4.54 -4.99
C GLY A 175 -7.86 -4.46 -4.64
N VAL A 176 -8.41 -5.42 -3.89
CA VAL A 176 -9.80 -5.37 -3.40
C VAL A 176 -9.98 -4.29 -2.34
N ILE A 177 -9.02 -4.15 -1.43
CA ILE A 177 -9.04 -3.07 -0.43
C ILE A 177 -8.92 -1.72 -1.13
N ASP A 178 -8.00 -1.60 -2.09
CA ASP A 178 -7.72 -0.37 -2.82
C ASP A 178 -8.92 0.18 -3.55
N LEU A 179 -9.66 -0.70 -4.21
CA LEU A 179 -10.89 -0.31 -4.88
C LEU A 179 -11.93 0.20 -3.88
N ALA A 180 -12.13 -0.50 -2.77
CA ALA A 180 -13.13 -0.14 -1.77
C ALA A 180 -12.76 1.14 -1.02
N VAL A 181 -11.56 1.19 -0.41
CA VAL A 181 -11.07 2.32 0.37
C VAL A 181 -10.89 3.55 -0.50
N GLY A 182 -10.26 3.42 -1.67
CA GLY A 182 -10.09 4.55 -2.59
C GLY A 182 -11.43 5.16 -3.02
N THR A 183 -12.43 4.33 -3.34
CA THR A 183 -13.77 4.81 -3.67
C THR A 183 -14.45 5.48 -2.48
N SER A 184 -14.34 4.90 -1.28
CA SER A 184 -14.92 5.47 -0.07
C SER A 184 -14.32 6.83 0.30
N LEU A 185 -13.01 7.03 0.11
CA LEU A 185 -12.36 8.31 0.32
C LEU A 185 -12.87 9.38 -0.66
N LEU A 186 -13.05 9.03 -1.93
CA LEU A 186 -13.62 9.96 -2.91
C LEU A 186 -15.07 10.33 -2.60
N ILE A 187 -15.85 9.40 -2.07
CA ILE A 187 -17.21 9.68 -1.60
C ILE A 187 -17.17 10.60 -0.39
N ALA A 188 -16.31 10.34 0.59
CA ALA A 188 -16.16 11.17 1.79
C ALA A 188 -15.74 12.61 1.44
N ALA A 189 -14.82 12.78 0.48
CA ALA A 189 -14.40 14.10 0.01
C ALA A 189 -15.51 14.90 -0.70
N ALA A 190 -16.59 14.24 -1.14
CA ALA A 190 -17.71 14.85 -1.84
C ALA A 190 -18.94 15.09 -0.94
N ALA A 191 -18.89 14.63 0.31
CA ALA A 191 -19.96 14.77 1.31
C ALA A 191 -19.81 16.08 2.10
#